data_AF-A0A3N5YF83-F1
#
_entry.id   AF-A0A3N5YF83-F1
#
_cell.length_a   1.000
_cell.length_b   1.000
_cell.length_c   1.000
_cell.angle_alpha   90.00
_cell.angle_beta   90.00
_cell.angle_gamma   90.00
#
_symmetry.space_group_name_H-M   'P 1'
#
loop_
_entity.id
_entity.type
_entity.pdbx_description
1 polymer ?
#
loop_
_entity_poly.entity_id
_entity_poly.type
_entity_poly.pdbx_seq_one_letter_code
_entity_poly.pdbx_strand_id
1 'polypeptide(L)'
;MRVFLLAVFLISGWGMAQSSAPSLAELSKQTRERKAKGYKPAPLFTNADLKNFENAPVSVSEAAEEGNHPEETKAAAVKAPASPDDAEYAKLLAEWRPKFQAAVIDYKNAVNRGLVLKLRLNYLYNSTYHALTYDVTPAMFLAAEFERTAKEVESNKEEVARAEKAIEALKVEARAAGVKEGDSVAMVGELPKPTIPDV
;
A
#
# COMPACT_ATOMS: atom_id res chain seq x y z
N MET A 1 -27.66 39.73 45.65
CA MET A 1 -26.71 39.16 44.67
C MET A 1 -27.42 38.32 43.59
N ARG A 2 -28.34 38.90 42.80
CA ARG A 2 -28.97 38.19 41.65
C ARG A 2 -29.12 39.05 40.38
N VAL A 3 -28.74 40.33 40.44
CA VAL A 3 -28.87 41.26 39.30
C VAL A 3 -27.56 41.40 38.50
N PHE A 4 -26.43 40.92 39.04
CA PHE A 4 -25.12 41.04 38.38
C PHE A 4 -24.81 39.95 37.33
N LEU A 5 -25.59 38.86 37.27
CA LEU A 5 -25.34 37.75 36.33
C LEU A 5 -26.01 37.93 34.96
N LEU A 6 -26.94 38.88 34.83
CA LEU A 6 -27.68 39.08 33.58
C LEU A 6 -27.00 40.11 32.64
N ALA A 7 -26.09 40.93 33.15
CA ALA A 7 -25.38 41.94 32.37
C ALA A 7 -24.15 41.38 31.60
N VAL A 8 -23.61 40.23 32.01
CA VAL A 8 -22.41 39.64 31.38
C VAL A 8 -22.76 38.80 30.13
N PHE A 9 -24.03 38.38 29.98
CA PHE A 9 -24.46 37.61 28.81
C PHE A 9 -24.84 38.47 27.58
N LEU A 10 -24.91 39.79 27.72
CA LEU A 10 -25.38 40.69 26.64
C LEU A 10 -24.26 41.33 25.80
N ILE A 11 -22.99 41.12 26.13
CA ILE A 11 -21.85 41.79 25.45
C ILE A 11 -21.08 40.83 24.51
N SER A 12 -21.28 39.51 24.61
CA SER A 12 -20.46 38.52 23.90
C SER A 12 -20.97 38.12 22.50
N GLY A 13 -21.97 38.83 21.95
CA GLY A 13 -22.74 38.35 20.78
C GLY A 13 -22.37 38.95 19.42
N TRP A 14 -21.56 40.01 19.34
CA TRP A 14 -21.31 40.72 18.07
C TRP A 14 -19.82 40.68 17.71
N GLY A 15 -19.40 39.69 16.92
CA GLY A 15 -18.01 39.66 16.46
C GLY A 15 -17.60 38.61 15.43
N MET A 16 -18.51 37.74 14.97
CA MET A 16 -18.13 36.65 14.06
C MET A 16 -19.15 36.48 12.92
N ALA A 17 -19.19 37.43 11.98
CA ALA A 17 -19.79 37.20 10.66
C ALA A 17 -19.33 38.27 9.64
N GLN A 18 -18.03 38.27 9.32
CA GLN A 18 -17.57 38.76 8.02
C GLN A 18 -16.93 37.60 7.26
N SER A 19 -17.78 36.72 6.72
CA SER A 19 -17.36 35.80 5.67
C SER A 19 -17.24 36.63 4.38
N SER A 20 -16.03 37.09 4.06
CA SER A 20 -15.72 37.61 2.73
C SER A 20 -15.86 36.47 1.73
N ALA A 21 -16.98 36.42 1.02
CA ALA A 21 -17.13 35.55 -0.13
C ALA A 21 -16.00 35.87 -1.13
N PRO A 22 -15.23 34.88 -1.59
CA PRO A 22 -14.10 35.12 -2.49
C PRO A 22 -14.61 35.75 -3.79
N SER A 23 -13.91 36.80 -4.23
CA SER A 23 -14.24 37.52 -5.45
C SER A 23 -14.11 36.61 -6.68
N LEU A 24 -14.98 36.76 -7.67
CA LEU A 24 -14.88 36.05 -8.97
C LEU A 24 -13.50 36.20 -9.62
N ALA A 25 -12.81 37.31 -9.35
CA ALA A 25 -11.45 37.55 -9.81
C ALA A 25 -10.43 36.59 -9.17
N GLU A 26 -10.60 36.25 -7.89
CA GLU A 26 -9.73 35.31 -7.18
C GLU A 26 -9.96 33.87 -7.64
N LEU A 27 -11.21 33.49 -7.90
CA LEU A 27 -11.55 32.19 -8.50
C LEU A 27 -10.93 32.02 -9.90
N SER A 28 -10.88 33.09 -10.69
CA SER A 28 -10.24 33.06 -12.03
C SER A 28 -8.72 32.88 -11.96
N LYS A 29 -8.05 33.47 -10.96
CA LYS A 29 -6.62 33.27 -10.72
C LYS A 29 -6.34 31.86 -10.20
N GLN A 30 -7.15 31.37 -9.26
CA GLN A 30 -6.99 30.04 -8.68
C GLN A 30 -7.18 28.92 -9.73
N THR A 31 -8.09 29.10 -10.68
CA THR A 31 -8.27 28.15 -11.80
C THR A 31 -7.12 28.20 -12.81
N ARG A 32 -6.52 29.36 -13.05
CA ARG A 32 -5.34 29.50 -13.92
C ARG A 32 -4.08 28.91 -13.28
N GLU A 33 -3.91 29.08 -11.97
CA GLU A 33 -2.81 28.47 -11.20
C GLU A 33 -2.94 26.94 -11.11
N ARG A 34 -4.16 26.40 -10.98
CA ARG A 34 -4.39 24.94 -11.06
C ARG A 34 -4.05 24.36 -12.42
N LYS A 35 -4.28 25.09 -13.52
CA LYS A 35 -3.88 24.67 -14.86
C LYS A 35 -2.37 24.80 -15.12
N ALA A 36 -1.70 25.74 -14.46
CA ALA A 36 -0.25 25.95 -14.60
C ALA A 36 0.58 24.95 -13.78
N LYS A 37 0.05 24.45 -12.64
CA LYS A 37 0.68 23.38 -11.85
C LYS A 37 0.45 22.01 -12.51
N GLY A 38 1.10 21.81 -13.66
CA GLY A 38 1.55 20.53 -14.20
C GLY A 38 0.58 19.36 -14.09
N TYR A 39 -0.39 19.29 -15.00
CA TYR A 39 -1.02 18.01 -15.33
C TYR A 39 -0.01 17.19 -16.14
N LYS A 40 0.86 16.42 -15.47
CA LYS A 40 1.69 15.43 -16.16
C LYS A 40 0.73 14.31 -16.60
N PRO A 41 0.59 14.03 -17.90
CA PRO A 41 -0.25 12.93 -18.34
C PRO A 41 0.29 11.64 -17.76
N ALA A 42 -0.57 10.89 -17.07
CA ALA A 42 -0.22 9.56 -16.59
C ALA A 42 0.21 8.68 -17.78
N PRO A 43 1.19 7.78 -17.60
CA PRO A 43 1.61 6.88 -18.67
C PRO A 43 0.40 6.06 -19.14
N LEU A 44 0.08 6.20 -20.42
CA LEU A 44 -0.95 5.42 -21.11
C LEU A 44 -0.39 4.02 -21.34
N PHE A 45 -0.84 3.05 -20.55
CA PHE A 45 -0.59 1.63 -20.82
C PHE A 45 -1.50 1.19 -21.96
N THR A 46 -0.89 0.69 -23.03
CA THR A 46 -1.56 0.25 -24.25
C THR A 46 -1.69 -1.28 -24.26
N ASN A 47 -2.46 -1.83 -25.20
CA ASN A 47 -2.59 -3.29 -25.36
C ASN A 47 -1.23 -3.98 -25.67
N ALA A 48 -0.22 -3.24 -26.11
CA ALA A 48 1.13 -3.76 -26.28
C ALA A 48 1.83 -4.02 -24.94
N ASP A 49 1.49 -3.26 -23.90
CA ASP A 49 2.10 -3.35 -22.57
C ASP A 49 1.53 -4.51 -21.74
N LEU A 50 0.38 -5.07 -22.12
CA LEU A 50 -0.24 -6.24 -21.48
C LEU A 50 0.65 -7.48 -21.51
N LYS A 51 1.52 -7.63 -22.51
CA LYS A 51 2.49 -8.73 -22.60
C LYS A 51 3.50 -8.72 -21.45
N ASN A 52 3.77 -7.55 -20.87
CA ASN A 52 4.65 -7.42 -19.71
C ASN A 52 3.97 -7.84 -18.39
N PHE A 53 2.64 -8.03 -18.39
CA PHE A 53 1.85 -8.45 -17.23
C PHE A 53 1.37 -9.91 -17.32
N GLU A 54 1.60 -10.58 -18.44
CA GLU A 54 1.15 -11.97 -18.69
C GLU A 54 1.81 -12.99 -17.75
N ASN A 55 3.00 -12.66 -17.21
CA ASN A 55 3.74 -13.48 -16.24
C ASN A 55 3.82 -12.85 -14.84
N ALA A 56 2.99 -11.85 -14.54
CA ALA A 56 2.93 -11.31 -13.18
C ALA A 56 2.32 -12.38 -12.27
N PRO A 57 3.02 -12.82 -11.20
CA PRO A 57 2.50 -13.86 -10.32
C PRO A 57 1.24 -13.36 -9.61
N VAL A 58 0.08 -13.80 -10.09
CA VAL A 58 -1.19 -13.62 -9.40
C VAL A 58 -1.24 -14.69 -8.32
N SER A 59 -0.90 -14.33 -7.08
CA SER A 59 -1.09 -15.22 -5.93
C SER A 59 -2.58 -15.34 -5.64
N VAL A 60 -3.22 -16.34 -6.22
CA VAL A 60 -4.53 -16.83 -5.78
C VAL A 60 -4.24 -17.72 -4.57
N SER A 61 -4.62 -17.28 -3.37
CA SER A 61 -4.59 -18.12 -2.18
C SER A 61 -5.72 -19.13 -2.25
N GLU A 62 -5.46 -20.25 -2.93
CA GLU A 62 -6.28 -21.45 -2.86
C GLU A 62 -5.94 -22.20 -1.56
N ALA A 63 -6.98 -22.52 -0.78
CA ALA A 63 -6.85 -23.22 0.48
C ALA A 63 -6.29 -24.63 0.23
N ALA A 64 -5.33 -25.05 1.06
CA ALA A 64 -4.64 -26.32 0.93
C ALA A 64 -5.59 -27.51 1.10
N GLU A 65 -5.78 -28.30 0.03
CA GLU A 65 -6.24 -29.68 0.16
C GLU A 65 -5.04 -30.62 0.34
N GLU A 66 -5.12 -31.41 1.40
CA GLU A 66 -4.25 -32.55 1.68
C GLU A 66 -4.40 -33.60 0.56
N GLY A 67 -3.31 -33.87 -0.17
CA GLY A 67 -3.27 -34.90 -1.20
C GLY A 67 -1.94 -35.63 -1.20
N ASN A 68 -1.91 -36.81 -0.56
CA ASN A 68 -0.86 -37.81 -0.67
C ASN A 68 -0.57 -38.19 -2.14
N HIS A 69 0.71 -38.23 -2.52
CA HIS A 69 1.21 -39.20 -3.51
C HIS A 69 2.67 -39.60 -3.21
N PRO A 70 3.05 -40.88 -3.39
CA PRO A 70 4.33 -41.44 -2.94
C PRO A 70 5.41 -41.55 -4.04
N GLU A 71 6.66 -41.59 -3.57
CA GLU A 71 7.90 -42.13 -4.17
C GLU A 71 8.34 -41.71 -5.58
N GLU A 72 9.53 -41.10 -5.69
CA GLU A 72 10.70 -41.86 -6.20
C GLU A 72 12.05 -41.20 -5.86
N THR A 73 12.92 -42.08 -5.37
CA THR A 73 14.28 -41.99 -4.85
C THR A 73 15.29 -41.16 -5.65
N LYS A 74 16.05 -40.31 -4.94
CA LYS A 74 17.50 -40.15 -5.18
C LYS A 74 18.23 -40.12 -3.85
N ALA A 75 18.88 -41.24 -3.54
CA ALA A 75 19.79 -41.38 -2.42
C ALA A 75 21.00 -40.44 -2.61
N ALA A 76 21.23 -39.56 -1.63
CA ALA A 76 22.56 -39.03 -1.35
C ALA A 76 22.64 -38.61 0.13
N ALA A 77 23.61 -39.23 0.80
CA ALA A 77 24.18 -38.86 2.09
C ALA A 77 23.28 -38.99 3.33
N VAL A 78 23.47 -40.11 4.02
CA VAL A 78 23.32 -40.22 5.48
C VAL A 78 24.09 -39.06 6.12
N LYS A 79 23.37 -38.03 6.61
CA LYS A 79 23.95 -37.01 7.47
C LYS A 79 24.28 -37.67 8.80
N ALA A 80 25.56 -37.62 9.15
CA ALA A 80 26.07 -37.89 10.49
C ALA A 80 25.22 -37.17 11.56
N PRO A 81 25.18 -37.67 12.81
CA PRO A 81 24.41 -37.04 13.88
C PRO A 81 24.80 -35.57 13.98
N ALA A 82 23.81 -34.69 13.80
CA ALA A 82 23.94 -33.26 13.99
C ALA A 82 24.59 -33.01 15.37
N SER A 83 25.59 -32.13 15.42
CA SER A 83 26.11 -31.65 16.69
C SER A 83 24.93 -31.14 17.54
N PRO A 84 24.94 -31.25 18.88
CA PRO A 84 23.95 -30.60 19.74
C PRO A 84 23.73 -29.13 19.35
N ASP A 85 24.80 -28.43 18.96
CA ASP A 85 24.78 -27.05 18.49
C ASP A 85 23.98 -26.85 17.19
N ASP A 86 24.02 -27.83 16.27
CA ASP A 86 23.25 -27.78 15.02
C ASP A 86 21.75 -28.01 15.27
N ALA A 87 21.41 -28.85 16.25
CA ALA A 87 20.03 -29.11 16.64
C ALA A 87 19.39 -27.91 17.34
N GLU A 88 20.14 -27.19 18.19
CA GLU A 88 19.69 -25.95 18.81
C GLU A 88 19.53 -24.82 17.79
N TYR A 89 20.49 -24.68 16.86
CA TYR A 89 20.37 -23.71 15.78
C TYR A 89 19.18 -24.00 14.86
N ALA A 90 18.90 -25.27 14.55
CA ALA A 90 17.73 -25.65 13.76
C ALA A 90 16.39 -25.27 14.43
N LYS A 91 16.31 -25.39 15.76
CA LYS A 91 15.14 -24.93 16.54
C LYS A 91 14.99 -23.41 16.49
N LEU A 92 16.10 -22.68 16.62
CA LEU A 92 16.12 -21.23 16.47
C LEU A 92 15.57 -20.83 15.09
N LEU A 93 16.06 -21.43 14.00
CA LEU A 93 15.55 -21.16 12.66
C LEU A 93 14.05 -21.48 12.51
N ALA A 94 13.57 -22.56 13.14
CA ALA A 94 12.16 -22.93 13.12
C ALA A 94 11.27 -21.90 13.84
N GLU A 95 11.77 -21.23 14.88
CA GLU A 95 11.06 -20.15 15.57
C GLU A 95 10.97 -18.87 14.73
N TRP A 96 12.04 -18.53 14.00
CA TRP A 96 12.12 -17.30 13.22
C TRP A 96 11.39 -17.40 11.87
N ARG A 97 11.36 -18.58 11.25
CA ARG A 97 10.71 -18.81 9.97
C ARG A 97 9.25 -18.31 9.91
N PRO A 98 8.35 -18.65 10.84
CA PRO A 98 6.97 -18.15 10.79
C PRO A 98 6.88 -16.63 10.98
N LYS A 99 7.77 -16.02 11.77
CA LYS A 99 7.81 -14.55 11.95
C LYS A 99 8.17 -13.84 10.65
N PHE A 100 9.19 -14.32 9.95
CA PHE A 100 9.57 -13.81 8.63
C PHE A 100 8.47 -14.07 7.58
N GLN A 101 7.88 -15.26 7.57
CA GLN A 101 6.79 -15.57 6.63
C GLN A 101 5.59 -14.63 6.81
N ALA A 102 5.17 -14.36 8.05
CA ALA A 102 4.09 -13.42 8.32
C ALA A 102 4.42 -12.01 7.81
N ALA A 103 5.62 -11.49 8.11
CA ALA A 103 6.03 -10.16 7.66
C ALA A 103 6.14 -10.05 6.13
N VAL A 104 6.62 -11.11 5.46
CA VAL A 104 6.66 -11.19 3.99
C VAL A 104 5.26 -11.20 3.39
N ILE A 105 4.31 -11.92 3.99
CA ILE A 105 2.91 -11.93 3.56
C ILE A 105 2.31 -10.52 3.71
N ASP A 106 2.54 -9.84 4.83
CA ASP A 106 2.06 -8.48 5.05
C ASP A 106 2.61 -7.50 4.01
N TYR A 107 3.90 -7.61 3.70
CA TYR A 107 4.53 -6.81 2.64
C TYR A 107 3.89 -7.08 1.27
N LYS A 108 3.73 -8.36 0.90
CA LYS A 108 3.08 -8.75 -0.37
C LYS A 108 1.65 -8.23 -0.46
N ASN A 109 0.89 -8.32 0.63
CA ASN A 109 -0.48 -7.81 0.71
C ASN A 109 -0.52 -6.28 0.53
N ALA A 110 0.39 -5.54 1.16
CA ALA A 110 0.50 -4.10 1.00
C ALA A 110 0.86 -3.70 -0.45
N VAL A 111 1.78 -4.43 -1.09
CA VAL A 111 2.12 -4.21 -2.50
C VAL A 111 0.93 -4.50 -3.41
N ASN A 112 0.25 -5.65 -3.21
CA ASN A 112 -0.92 -6.05 -4.00
C ASN A 112 -2.08 -5.05 -3.85
N ARG A 113 -2.35 -4.57 -2.64
CA ARG A 113 -3.35 -3.53 -2.39
C ARG A 113 -3.02 -2.26 -3.18
N GLY A 114 -1.76 -1.86 -3.21
CA GLY A 114 -1.28 -0.74 -4.02
C GLY A 114 -1.54 -0.93 -5.53
N LEU A 115 -1.35 -2.14 -6.05
CA LEU A 115 -1.66 -2.47 -7.45
C LEU A 115 -3.15 -2.37 -7.74
N VAL A 116 -4.00 -2.93 -6.87
CA VAL A 116 -5.46 -2.86 -7.01
C VAL A 116 -5.95 -1.41 -7.00
N LEU A 117 -5.44 -0.57 -6.11
CA LEU A 117 -5.80 0.85 -6.05
C LEU A 117 -5.39 1.60 -7.32
N LYS A 118 -4.25 1.24 -7.93
CA LYS A 118 -3.81 1.82 -9.22
C LYS A 118 -4.70 1.40 -10.38
N LEU A 119 -5.08 0.12 -10.43
CA LEU A 119 -6.05 -0.37 -11.43
C LEU A 119 -7.39 0.37 -11.28
N ARG A 120 -7.83 0.61 -10.05
CA ARG A 120 -9.02 1.41 -9.77
C ARG A 120 -8.88 2.86 -10.25
N LEU A 121 -7.74 3.52 -10.01
CA LEU A 121 -7.49 4.86 -10.54
C LEU A 121 -7.53 4.88 -12.08
N ASN A 122 -6.93 3.89 -12.73
CA ASN A 122 -6.97 3.78 -14.20
C ASN A 122 -8.41 3.60 -14.70
N TYR A 123 -9.18 2.71 -14.07
CA TYR A 123 -10.59 2.52 -14.38
C TYR A 123 -11.40 3.82 -14.21
N LEU A 124 -11.21 4.54 -13.10
CA LEU A 124 -11.90 5.82 -12.85
C LEU A 124 -11.50 6.86 -13.90
N TYR A 125 -10.22 6.96 -14.24
CA TYR A 125 -9.74 7.88 -15.27
C TYR A 125 -10.44 7.62 -16.62
N ASN A 126 -10.46 6.37 -17.08
CA ASN A 126 -11.12 5.97 -18.31
C ASN A 126 -12.64 6.23 -18.24
N SER A 127 -13.26 5.90 -17.11
CA SER A 127 -14.69 6.14 -16.87
C SER A 127 -15.04 7.63 -16.93
N THR A 128 -14.17 8.50 -16.40
CA THR A 128 -14.39 9.95 -16.41
C THR A 128 -14.28 10.50 -17.82
N TYR A 129 -13.31 10.00 -18.61
CA TYR A 129 -13.16 10.36 -20.02
C TYR A 129 -14.40 9.99 -20.85
N HIS A 130 -14.93 8.78 -20.66
CA HIS A 130 -16.16 8.34 -21.31
C HIS A 130 -17.38 9.16 -20.84
N ALA A 131 -17.54 9.40 -19.53
CA ALA A 131 -18.65 10.18 -19.00
C ALA A 131 -18.69 11.60 -19.58
N LEU A 132 -17.55 12.30 -19.62
CA LEU A 132 -17.45 13.65 -20.21
C LEU A 132 -17.86 13.72 -21.69
N THR A 133 -17.89 12.58 -22.39
CA THR A 133 -18.28 12.49 -23.80
C THR A 133 -19.80 12.29 -23.98
N TYR A 134 -20.50 11.71 -23.00
CA TYR A 134 -21.90 11.27 -23.15
C TYR A 134 -22.89 11.84 -22.12
N ASP A 135 -22.47 12.15 -20.88
CA ASP A 135 -23.35 12.73 -19.84
C ASP A 135 -22.53 13.40 -18.70
N VAL A 136 -22.93 14.59 -18.25
CA VAL A 136 -22.15 15.43 -17.32
C VAL A 136 -22.41 15.09 -15.84
N THR A 137 -23.58 14.55 -15.54
CA THR A 137 -24.04 14.27 -14.16
C THR A 137 -23.20 13.22 -13.40
N PRO A 138 -22.67 12.15 -14.03
CA PRO A 138 -21.77 11.19 -13.38
C PRO A 138 -20.40 11.78 -13.00
N ALA A 139 -19.98 12.92 -13.57
CA ALA A 139 -18.61 13.41 -13.46
C ALA A 139 -18.22 13.85 -12.04
N MET A 140 -19.15 14.41 -11.26
CA MET A 140 -18.86 14.83 -9.87
C MET A 140 -18.61 13.64 -8.94
N PHE A 141 -19.41 12.57 -9.06
CA PHE A 141 -19.23 11.36 -8.25
C PHE A 141 -17.91 10.67 -8.59
N LEU A 142 -17.56 10.59 -9.88
CA LEU A 142 -16.28 10.04 -10.33
C LEU A 142 -15.08 10.86 -9.84
N ALA A 143 -15.19 12.18 -9.80
CA ALA A 143 -14.12 13.04 -9.29
C ALA A 143 -13.86 12.85 -7.78
N ALA A 144 -14.93 12.74 -6.97
CA ALA A 144 -14.80 12.48 -5.53
C ALA A 144 -14.17 11.09 -5.26
N GLU A 145 -14.60 10.09 -6.04
CA GLU A 145 -14.07 8.73 -5.96
C GLU A 145 -12.59 8.68 -6.36
N PHE A 146 -12.20 9.42 -7.41
CA PHE A 146 -10.82 9.56 -7.84
C PHE A 146 -9.94 10.16 -6.74
N GLU A 147 -10.37 11.26 -6.11
CA GLU A 147 -9.63 11.89 -5.01
C GLU A 147 -9.47 10.94 -3.82
N ARG A 148 -10.53 10.19 -3.47
CA ARG A 148 -10.48 9.19 -2.40
C ARG A 148 -9.45 8.10 -2.71
N THR A 149 -9.54 7.47 -3.88
CA THR A 149 -8.60 6.41 -4.27
C THR A 149 -7.17 6.93 -4.38
N ALA A 150 -6.96 8.18 -4.81
CA ALA A 150 -5.63 8.79 -4.83
C ALA A 150 -5.04 8.94 -3.41
N LYS A 151 -5.84 9.34 -2.42
CA LYS A 151 -5.42 9.38 -1.01
C LYS A 151 -5.13 7.99 -0.46
N GLU A 152 -5.95 7.00 -0.82
CA GLU A 152 -5.71 5.59 -0.45
C GLU A 152 -4.39 5.06 -1.02
N VAL A 153 -4.04 5.42 -2.27
CA VAL A 153 -2.74 5.08 -2.86
C VAL A 153 -1.59 5.68 -2.06
N GLU A 154 -1.69 6.95 -1.66
CA GLU A 154 -0.65 7.60 -0.87
C GLU A 154 -0.49 6.94 0.50
N SER A 155 -1.60 6.66 1.19
CA SER A 155 -1.57 5.92 2.47
C SER A 155 -1.00 4.51 2.31
N ASN A 156 -1.29 3.83 1.20
CA ASN A 156 -0.72 2.51 0.92
C ASN A 156 0.81 2.55 0.71
N LYS A 157 1.39 3.67 0.26
CA LYS A 157 2.86 3.79 0.19
C LYS A 157 3.47 3.74 1.60
N GLU A 158 2.83 4.38 2.56
CA GLU A 158 3.25 4.30 3.96
C GLU A 158 3.08 2.89 4.52
N GLU A 159 2.02 2.16 4.15
CA GLU A 159 1.83 0.75 4.52
C GLU A 159 2.97 -0.14 4.00
N VAL A 160 3.35 0.01 2.72
CA VAL A 160 4.48 -0.73 2.13
C VAL A 160 5.78 -0.40 2.87
N ALA A 161 6.05 0.89 3.13
CA ALA A 161 7.24 1.31 3.86
C ALA A 161 7.27 0.80 5.31
N ARG A 162 6.10 0.71 5.98
CA ARG A 162 5.99 0.12 7.32
C ARG A 162 6.27 -1.38 7.30
N ALA A 163 5.71 -2.11 6.34
CA ALA A 163 5.96 -3.55 6.20
C ALA A 163 7.44 -3.85 5.88
N GLU A 164 8.07 -3.04 5.03
CA GLU A 164 9.50 -3.14 4.73
C GLU A 164 10.36 -2.91 5.98
N LYS A 165 10.06 -1.85 6.74
CA LYS A 165 10.73 -1.58 8.02
C LYS A 165 10.54 -2.71 9.04
N ALA A 166 9.37 -3.36 9.07
CA ALA A 166 9.12 -4.50 9.95
C ALA A 166 9.99 -5.70 9.58
N ILE A 167 10.18 -5.99 8.29
CA ILE A 167 11.09 -7.04 7.83
C ILE A 167 12.54 -6.71 8.23
N GLU A 168 12.98 -5.47 8.04
CA GLU A 168 14.33 -5.06 8.44
C GLU A 168 14.53 -5.10 9.97
N ALA A 169 13.54 -4.70 10.75
CA ALA A 169 13.57 -4.84 12.21
C ALA A 169 13.70 -6.32 12.63
N LEU A 170 12.93 -7.21 12.01
CA LEU A 170 13.03 -8.65 12.25
C LEU A 170 14.42 -9.21 11.88
N LYS A 171 15.07 -8.71 10.82
CA LYS A 171 16.46 -9.10 10.51
C LYS A 171 17.43 -8.69 11.60
N VAL A 172 17.28 -7.49 12.16
CA VAL A 172 18.12 -7.00 13.26
C VAL A 172 17.89 -7.84 14.52
N GLU A 173 16.65 -8.13 14.87
CA GLU A 173 16.31 -8.97 16.02
C GLU A 173 16.81 -10.41 15.86
N ALA A 174 16.64 -11.00 14.67
CA ALA A 174 17.14 -12.34 14.36
C ALA A 174 18.67 -12.39 14.44
N ARG A 175 19.37 -11.36 13.96
CA ARG A 175 20.83 -11.25 14.08
C ARG A 175 21.27 -11.16 15.54
N ALA A 176 20.55 -10.38 16.36
CA ALA A 176 20.81 -10.29 17.80
C ALA A 176 20.56 -11.63 18.52
N ALA A 177 19.62 -12.44 18.03
CA ALA A 177 19.34 -13.79 18.52
C ALA A 177 20.31 -14.86 17.99
N GLY A 178 21.31 -14.49 17.18
CA GLY A 178 22.33 -15.41 16.65
C GLY A 178 21.98 -16.08 15.32
N VAL A 179 20.90 -15.68 14.65
CA VAL A 179 20.58 -16.15 13.29
C VAL A 179 21.58 -15.55 12.29
N LYS A 180 22.17 -16.40 11.45
CA LYS A 180 23.09 -15.98 10.40
C LYS A 180 22.34 -15.15 9.35
N GLU A 181 23.02 -14.14 8.81
CA GLU A 181 22.45 -13.23 7.81
C GLU A 181 22.02 -13.94 6.53
N GLY A 182 22.76 -14.97 6.09
CA GLY A 182 22.34 -15.78 4.93
C GLY A 182 21.00 -16.50 5.15
N ASP A 183 20.73 -16.96 6.38
CA ASP A 183 19.50 -17.66 6.71
C ASP A 183 18.31 -16.70 6.82
N SER A 184 18.50 -15.50 7.38
CA SER A 184 17.45 -14.48 7.43
C SER A 184 17.11 -13.94 6.04
N VAL A 185 18.11 -13.76 5.16
CA VAL A 185 17.88 -13.41 3.75
C VAL A 185 17.13 -14.52 3.01
N ALA A 186 17.51 -15.79 3.23
CA ALA A 186 16.82 -16.93 2.63
C ALA A 186 15.35 -17.07 3.09
N MET A 187 15.04 -16.74 4.36
CA MET A 187 13.67 -16.74 4.88
C MET A 187 12.80 -15.64 4.27
N VAL A 188 13.38 -14.47 3.99
CA VAL A 188 12.66 -13.35 3.33
C VAL A 188 12.44 -13.64 1.85
N GLY A 189 13.45 -14.21 1.18
CA GLY A 189 13.41 -14.49 -0.26
C GLY A 189 13.35 -13.23 -1.11
N GLU A 190 12.86 -13.37 -2.34
CA GLU A 190 12.66 -12.25 -3.26
C GLU A 190 11.34 -11.53 -2.97
N LEU A 191 11.44 -10.24 -2.66
CA LEU A 191 10.29 -9.37 -2.44
C LEU A 191 9.84 -8.72 -3.76
N PRO A 192 8.53 -8.63 -4.04
CA PRO A 192 8.04 -7.95 -5.22
C PRO A 192 8.38 -6.46 -5.14
N LYS A 193 8.95 -5.91 -6.22
CA LYS A 193 9.27 -4.48 -6.26
C LYS A 193 7.98 -3.68 -6.30
N PRO A 194 7.80 -2.66 -5.43
CA PRO A 194 6.66 -1.78 -5.54
C PRO A 194 6.84 -1.00 -6.85
N THR A 195 6.00 -1.27 -7.84
CA THR A 195 5.97 -0.51 -9.10
C THR A 195 5.44 0.89 -8.79
N ILE A 196 6.29 1.76 -8.26
CA ILE A 196 6.02 3.19 -8.06
C ILE A 196 6.63 3.89 -9.26
N PRO A 197 5.85 4.23 -10.31
CA PRO A 197 6.30 5.26 -11.22
C PRO A 197 6.36 6.56 -10.41
N ASP A 198 7.53 7.20 -10.39
CA ASP A 198 7.68 8.56 -9.91
C ASP A 198 6.70 9.45 -10.69
N VAL A 199 5.74 10.04 -9.98
CA VAL A 199 4.79 11.01 -10.54
C VAL A 199 5.42 12.39 -10.52
#